data_AF-A0A936ED82-F1
#
_entry.id   AF-A0A936ED82-F1
#
_cell.length_a   1.000
_cell.length_b   1.000
_cell.length_c   1.000
_cell.angle_alpha   90.00
_cell.angle_beta   90.00
_cell.angle_gamma   90.00
#
_symmetry.space_group_name_H-M   'P 1'
#
loop_
_entity.id
_entity.type
_entity.pdbx_description
1 polymer ?
#
loop_
_entity_poly.entity_id
_entity_poly.type
_entity_poly.pdbx_seq_one_letter_code
_entity_poly.pdbx_strand_id
1 'polypeptide(L)'
;MSSPHNAGAAALMAGLYPTWTPHQIKSALMLTADNVANFKEDGATPADPFDLGAGRIQVAVASNAGFVLNETTANFEAADPALNAGQETALQQLNVASLANSGCFSTCVWVREIESTMAVTTSWVITPEMPAGLTMTVDPASFDLAPGSSQVITFTADVSNIDTDVWTFGHVWFTEVSAVPYAVVELSKSDAGVTAEAGDTITYTLSYVNTGDGAATGVWITETVPANTTFNATASSAGWTAVDADTYTFSIGSLAPTEADMVYFAVDVDSDIATTVTSIDNMAYITGDDLSVGNASDSTPVTIPYV
;
A
#
# COMPACT_ATOMS: atom_id res chain seq x y z
N MET A 1 -8.24 -0.46 -35.63
CA MET A 1 -7.00 0.30 -35.35
C MET A 1 -6.32 -0.07 -34.01
N SER A 2 -6.90 -0.95 -33.18
CA SER A 2 -6.31 -1.39 -31.90
C SER A 2 -5.16 -2.40 -32.05
N SER A 3 -5.27 -3.35 -32.98
CA SER A 3 -4.22 -4.36 -33.22
C SER A 3 -2.78 -3.82 -33.36
N PRO A 4 -2.48 -2.76 -34.14
CA PRO A 4 -1.11 -2.21 -34.21
C PRO A 4 -0.64 -1.57 -32.89
N HIS A 5 -1.54 -1.07 -32.03
CA HIS A 5 -1.17 -0.61 -30.69
C HIS A 5 -0.74 -1.78 -29.81
N ASN A 6 -1.47 -2.90 -29.87
CA ASN A 6 -1.11 -4.12 -29.13
C ASN A 6 0.24 -4.69 -29.64
N ALA A 7 0.47 -4.66 -30.95
CA ALA A 7 1.75 -5.07 -31.54
C ALA A 7 2.91 -4.17 -31.10
N GLY A 8 2.70 -2.85 -31.08
CA GLY A 8 3.68 -1.89 -30.56
C GLY A 8 3.98 -2.08 -29.07
N ALA A 9 2.95 -2.32 -28.25
CA ALA A 9 3.09 -2.64 -26.83
C ALA A 9 3.90 -3.92 -26.63
N ALA A 10 3.57 -5.00 -27.36
CA ALA A 10 4.31 -6.25 -27.30
C ALA A 10 5.78 -6.10 -27.77
N ALA A 11 6.04 -5.28 -28.79
CA ALA A 11 7.39 -4.98 -29.25
C ALA A 11 8.22 -4.22 -28.22
N LEU A 12 7.61 -3.27 -27.49
CA LEU A 12 8.26 -2.57 -26.37
C LEU A 12 8.59 -3.55 -25.24
N MET A 13 7.64 -4.40 -24.86
CA MET A 13 7.87 -5.43 -23.84
C MET A 13 8.98 -6.41 -24.26
N ALA A 14 9.03 -6.85 -25.52
CA ALA A 14 10.11 -7.69 -26.04
C ALA A 14 11.48 -6.98 -26.02
N GLY A 15 11.51 -5.66 -26.23
CA GLY A 15 12.71 -4.85 -26.09
C GLY A 15 13.20 -4.72 -24.65
N LEU A 16 12.29 -4.60 -23.69
CA LEU A 16 12.59 -4.53 -22.25
C LEU A 16 12.98 -5.89 -21.66
N TYR A 17 12.38 -6.97 -22.15
CA TYR A 17 12.59 -8.33 -21.68
C TYR A 17 12.97 -9.28 -22.83
N PRO A 18 14.22 -9.25 -23.31
CA PRO A 18 14.63 -9.98 -24.50
C PRO A 18 14.51 -11.51 -24.40
N THR A 19 14.41 -12.05 -23.18
CA THR A 19 14.28 -13.50 -22.93
C THR A 19 12.84 -13.97 -22.76
N TRP A 20 11.87 -13.07 -22.64
CA TRP A 20 10.48 -13.46 -22.46
C TRP A 20 9.90 -14.10 -23.71
N THR A 21 9.12 -15.15 -23.53
CA THR A 21 8.34 -15.75 -24.61
C THR A 21 7.20 -14.83 -25.06
N PRO A 22 6.65 -15.02 -26.26
CA PRO A 22 5.43 -14.32 -26.66
C PRO A 22 4.27 -14.51 -25.68
N HIS A 23 4.19 -15.67 -25.00
CA HIS A 23 3.15 -15.95 -24.02
C HIS A 23 3.38 -15.20 -22.71
N GLN A 24 4.62 -15.07 -22.23
CA GLN A 24 4.94 -14.25 -21.06
C GLN A 24 4.65 -12.76 -21.32
N ILE A 25 4.99 -12.24 -22.51
CA ILE A 25 4.65 -10.85 -22.91
C ILE A 25 3.13 -10.66 -22.94
N LYS A 26 2.40 -11.58 -23.58
CA LYS A 26 0.93 -11.53 -23.59
C LYS A 26 0.36 -11.59 -22.18
N SER A 27 0.92 -12.44 -21.32
CA SER A 27 0.51 -12.56 -19.91
C SER A 27 0.68 -11.25 -19.17
N ALA A 28 1.86 -10.62 -19.23
CA ALA A 28 2.10 -9.34 -18.56
C ALA A 28 1.12 -8.25 -19.01
N LEU A 29 0.86 -8.16 -20.32
CA LEU A 29 -0.09 -7.20 -20.89
C LEU A 29 -1.55 -7.46 -20.46
N MET A 30 -1.94 -8.72 -20.26
CA MET A 30 -3.27 -9.10 -19.82
C MET A 30 -3.46 -8.91 -18.31
N LEU A 31 -2.52 -9.39 -17.48
CA LEU A 31 -2.61 -9.32 -16.02
C LEU A 31 -2.61 -7.89 -15.48
N THR A 32 -2.06 -6.95 -16.23
CA THR A 32 -1.94 -5.53 -15.84
C THR A 32 -2.89 -4.61 -16.60
N ALA A 33 -3.80 -5.18 -17.38
CA ALA A 33 -4.77 -4.42 -18.14
C ALA A 33 -5.77 -3.70 -17.20
N ASP A 34 -6.16 -2.49 -17.58
CA ASP A 34 -7.21 -1.73 -16.88
C ASP A 34 -8.59 -2.26 -17.30
N ASN A 35 -9.31 -2.84 -16.35
CA ASN A 35 -10.66 -3.35 -16.55
C ASN A 35 -11.72 -2.54 -15.77
N VAL A 36 -11.34 -1.46 -15.09
CA VAL A 36 -12.24 -0.68 -14.23
C VAL A 36 -13.02 0.35 -15.05
N ALA A 37 -14.33 0.46 -14.78
CA ALA A 37 -15.21 1.47 -15.37
C ALA A 37 -15.19 1.52 -16.92
N ASN A 38 -15.02 0.36 -17.56
CA ASN A 38 -15.21 0.23 -19.00
C ASN A 38 -16.69 0.01 -19.32
N PHE A 39 -17.21 0.80 -20.25
CA PHE A 39 -18.60 0.73 -20.71
C PHE A 39 -18.64 0.33 -22.18
N LYS A 40 -19.75 -0.26 -22.61
CA LYS A 40 -20.07 -0.50 -24.02
C LYS A 40 -20.23 0.83 -24.75
N GLU A 41 -20.49 0.80 -26.06
CA GLU A 41 -20.55 1.99 -26.92
C GLU A 41 -21.64 2.99 -26.51
N ASP A 42 -22.60 2.57 -25.68
CA ASP A 42 -23.65 3.41 -25.11
C ASP A 42 -23.17 4.30 -23.94
N GLY A 43 -21.97 4.06 -23.41
CA GLY A 43 -21.40 4.79 -22.28
C GLY A 43 -22.10 4.55 -20.95
N ALA A 44 -22.97 3.53 -20.85
CA ALA A 44 -23.79 3.27 -19.66
C ALA A 44 -23.77 1.79 -19.23
N THR A 45 -23.76 0.87 -20.19
CA THR A 45 -23.73 -0.57 -19.91
C THR A 45 -22.30 -0.98 -19.59
N PRO A 46 -22.01 -1.61 -18.44
CA PRO A 46 -20.69 -2.16 -18.16
C PRO A 46 -20.27 -3.14 -19.26
N ALA A 47 -19.04 -3.00 -19.75
CA ALA A 47 -18.48 -3.91 -20.72
C ALA A 47 -17.97 -5.19 -20.02
N ASP A 48 -18.17 -6.33 -20.66
CA ASP A 48 -17.84 -7.65 -20.12
C ASP A 48 -16.57 -8.23 -20.78
N PRO A 49 -16.01 -9.33 -20.25
CA PRO A 49 -14.81 -9.95 -20.82
C PRO A 49 -14.93 -10.40 -22.28
N PHE A 50 -16.14 -10.54 -22.86
CA PHE A 50 -16.28 -10.78 -24.29
C PHE A 50 -16.15 -9.50 -25.13
N ASP A 51 -16.41 -8.33 -24.55
CA ASP A 51 -16.20 -7.05 -25.23
C ASP A 51 -14.71 -6.64 -25.22
N LEU A 52 -14.02 -6.82 -24.08
CA LEU A 52 -12.67 -6.26 -23.83
C LEU A 52 -11.58 -7.27 -23.45
N GLY A 53 -11.90 -8.54 -23.29
CA GLY A 53 -10.95 -9.52 -22.76
C GLY A 53 -10.50 -9.15 -21.34
N ALA A 54 -9.19 -9.05 -21.15
CA ALA A 54 -8.61 -8.65 -19.86
C ALA A 54 -8.71 -7.14 -19.58
N GLY A 55 -8.97 -6.30 -20.60
CA GLY A 55 -9.06 -4.85 -20.45
C GLY A 55 -8.14 -4.06 -21.37
N ARG A 56 -8.01 -2.75 -21.09
CA ARG A 56 -7.16 -1.83 -21.84
C ARG A 56 -5.70 -2.01 -21.41
N ILE A 57 -4.81 -2.23 -22.39
CA ILE A 57 -3.37 -2.37 -22.15
C ILE A 57 -2.79 -1.13 -21.44
N GLN A 58 -1.95 -1.38 -20.44
CA GLN A 58 -1.16 -0.37 -19.72
C GLN A 58 0.33 -0.71 -19.79
N VAL A 59 1.04 -0.27 -20.84
CA VAL A 59 2.44 -0.70 -21.09
C VAL A 59 3.38 -0.40 -19.91
N ALA A 60 3.22 0.76 -19.26
CA ALA A 60 4.05 1.14 -18.11
C ALA A 60 3.79 0.28 -16.85
N VAL A 61 2.57 -0.24 -16.69
CA VAL A 61 2.25 -1.18 -15.60
C VAL A 61 2.72 -2.58 -15.98
N ALA A 62 2.53 -2.99 -17.24
CA ALA A 62 3.00 -4.27 -17.77
C ALA A 62 4.53 -4.43 -17.66
N SER A 63 5.29 -3.35 -17.84
CA SER A 63 6.75 -3.34 -17.63
C SER A 63 7.17 -3.46 -16.16
N ASN A 64 6.23 -3.63 -15.24
CA ASN A 64 6.49 -3.93 -13.83
C ASN A 64 5.59 -5.09 -13.36
N ALA A 65 5.08 -5.91 -14.28
CA ALA A 65 4.26 -7.07 -13.92
C ALA A 65 5.08 -8.01 -13.03
N GLY A 66 4.65 -8.24 -11.79
CA GLY A 66 5.41 -8.99 -10.77
C GLY A 66 5.52 -10.49 -11.01
N PHE A 67 4.69 -11.04 -11.89
CA PHE A 67 4.81 -12.40 -12.38
C PHE A 67 4.21 -12.53 -13.79
N VAL A 68 4.54 -13.63 -14.47
CA VAL A 68 4.00 -13.98 -15.79
C VAL A 68 3.58 -15.45 -15.83
N LEU A 69 2.64 -15.76 -16.71
CA LEU A 69 2.30 -17.12 -17.09
C LEU A 69 2.98 -17.43 -18.43
N ASN A 70 3.57 -18.60 -18.52
CA ASN A 70 4.16 -19.10 -19.76
C ASN A 70 3.37 -20.30 -20.27
N GLU A 71 3.18 -20.35 -21.59
CA GLU A 71 2.53 -21.45 -22.27
C GLU A 71 3.33 -21.83 -23.52
N THR A 72 3.14 -23.05 -24.03
CA THR A 72 3.88 -23.60 -25.15
C THR A 72 2.96 -23.99 -26.31
N THR A 73 3.50 -23.94 -27.53
CA THR A 73 2.80 -24.43 -28.73
C THR A 73 2.37 -25.89 -28.58
N ALA A 74 3.21 -26.73 -28.00
CA ALA A 74 2.91 -28.15 -27.80
C ALA A 74 1.68 -28.37 -26.91
N ASN A 75 1.52 -27.56 -25.85
CA ASN A 75 0.34 -27.62 -24.99
C ASN A 75 -0.92 -27.11 -25.70
N PHE A 76 -0.81 -26.07 -26.55
CA PHE A 76 -1.94 -25.66 -27.40
C PHE A 76 -2.37 -26.74 -28.37
N GLU A 77 -1.42 -27.41 -29.04
CA GLU A 77 -1.70 -28.54 -29.94
C GLU A 77 -2.32 -29.72 -29.17
N ALA A 78 -1.82 -30.02 -27.97
CA ALA A 78 -2.37 -31.04 -27.11
C ALA A 78 -3.78 -30.70 -26.60
N ALA A 79 -4.10 -29.41 -26.47
CA ALA A 79 -5.41 -28.91 -26.04
C ALA A 79 -6.36 -28.63 -27.22
N ASP A 80 -6.03 -29.03 -28.45
CA ASP A 80 -6.89 -28.79 -29.63
C ASP A 80 -8.31 -29.37 -29.40
N PRO A 81 -9.36 -28.52 -29.40
CA PRO A 81 -10.73 -28.98 -29.22
C PRO A 81 -11.20 -29.98 -30.29
N ALA A 82 -10.66 -29.92 -31.51
CA ALA A 82 -10.99 -30.84 -32.57
C ALA A 82 -10.46 -32.26 -32.30
N LEU A 83 -9.34 -32.37 -31.57
CA LEU A 83 -8.74 -33.64 -31.18
C LEU A 83 -9.28 -34.15 -29.83
N ASN A 84 -9.77 -33.25 -28.99
CA ASN A 84 -10.21 -33.53 -27.61
C ASN A 84 -11.71 -33.27 -27.40
N ALA A 85 -12.54 -33.50 -28.42
CA ALA A 85 -13.97 -33.28 -28.31
C ALA A 85 -14.57 -34.07 -27.12
N GLY A 86 -15.11 -33.34 -26.13
CA GLY A 86 -15.65 -33.91 -24.89
C GLY A 86 -14.63 -34.08 -23.74
N GLN A 87 -13.37 -33.71 -23.93
CA GLN A 87 -12.33 -33.64 -22.89
C GLN A 87 -11.96 -32.18 -22.58
N GLU A 88 -12.96 -31.44 -22.08
CA GLU A 88 -12.86 -30.02 -21.69
C GLU A 88 -11.60 -29.72 -20.86
N THR A 89 -11.18 -30.68 -20.02
CA THR A 89 -10.08 -30.55 -19.05
C THR A 89 -8.75 -30.09 -19.64
N ALA A 90 -8.45 -30.42 -20.90
CA ALA A 90 -7.18 -30.01 -21.53
C ALA A 90 -7.11 -28.50 -21.77
N LEU A 91 -8.24 -27.87 -22.15
CA LEU A 91 -8.34 -26.42 -22.31
C LEU A 91 -8.24 -25.70 -20.96
N GLN A 92 -8.80 -26.28 -19.89
CA GLN A 92 -8.72 -25.70 -18.56
C GLN A 92 -7.31 -25.75 -17.95
N GLN A 93 -6.46 -26.67 -18.43
CA GLN A 93 -5.06 -26.82 -17.99
C GLN A 93 -4.10 -25.85 -18.70
N LEU A 94 -4.51 -25.17 -19.78
CA LEU A 94 -3.65 -24.18 -20.44
C LEU A 94 -3.28 -23.05 -19.47
N ASN A 95 -1.99 -22.77 -19.37
CA ASN A 95 -1.41 -21.79 -18.46
C ASN A 95 -1.50 -20.36 -19.03
N VAL A 96 -2.74 -19.89 -19.22
CA VAL A 96 -3.06 -18.57 -19.79
C VAL A 96 -3.69 -17.64 -18.77
N ALA A 97 -3.50 -16.33 -18.94
CA ALA A 97 -3.95 -15.25 -18.03
C ALA A 97 -5.48 -14.99 -18.06
N SER A 98 -6.28 -16.03 -18.24
CA SER A 98 -7.75 -16.00 -18.18
C SER A 98 -8.29 -17.37 -17.77
N LEU A 99 -9.43 -17.38 -17.09
CA LEU A 99 -10.15 -18.60 -16.69
C LEU A 99 -11.49 -18.62 -17.42
N ALA A 100 -11.76 -19.64 -18.22
CA ALA A 100 -13.03 -19.80 -18.94
C ALA A 100 -13.38 -21.28 -19.08
N ASN A 101 -14.67 -21.60 -18.97
CA ASN A 101 -15.22 -22.91 -19.24
C ASN A 101 -16.71 -22.78 -19.59
N SER A 102 -17.08 -23.04 -20.85
CA SER A 102 -18.47 -23.01 -21.31
C SER A 102 -19.29 -24.23 -20.88
N GLY A 103 -18.64 -25.32 -20.49
CA GLY A 103 -19.26 -26.57 -20.01
C GLY A 103 -19.34 -26.66 -18.49
N CYS A 104 -19.33 -25.52 -17.78
CA CYS A 104 -19.36 -25.50 -16.33
C CYS A 104 -20.79 -25.65 -15.79
N PHE A 105 -21.14 -26.83 -15.28
CA PHE A 105 -22.51 -27.10 -14.78
C PHE A 105 -22.61 -27.26 -13.26
N SER A 106 -21.49 -27.44 -12.56
CA SER A 106 -21.47 -27.55 -11.10
C SER A 106 -20.19 -26.95 -10.55
N THR A 107 -19.08 -27.64 -10.76
CA THR A 107 -17.76 -27.19 -10.32
C THR A 107 -16.77 -27.25 -11.46
N CYS A 108 -15.96 -26.21 -11.61
CA CYS A 108 -14.89 -26.14 -12.59
C CYS A 108 -13.57 -25.82 -11.93
N VAL A 109 -12.53 -26.49 -12.40
CA VAL A 109 -11.19 -26.35 -11.85
C VAL A 109 -10.24 -25.91 -12.95
N TRP A 110 -9.44 -24.90 -12.65
CA TRP A 110 -8.29 -24.48 -13.45
C TRP A 110 -7.04 -24.53 -12.61
N VAL A 111 -5.92 -24.86 -13.23
CA VAL A 111 -4.59 -24.81 -12.60
C VAL A 111 -3.74 -23.82 -13.39
N ARG A 112 -3.06 -22.92 -12.70
CA ARG A 112 -2.09 -22.00 -13.28
C ARG A 112 -0.76 -22.12 -12.58
N GLU A 113 0.32 -21.95 -13.34
CA GLU A 113 1.66 -21.80 -12.83
C GLU A 113 2.15 -20.39 -13.19
N ILE A 114 2.39 -19.58 -12.18
CA ILE A 114 2.97 -18.25 -12.36
C ILE A 114 4.47 -18.29 -12.08
N GLU A 115 5.24 -17.47 -12.77
CA GLU A 115 6.70 -17.33 -12.61
C GLU A 115 7.03 -15.89 -12.20
N SER A 116 7.84 -15.74 -11.15
CA SER A 116 8.27 -14.43 -10.64
C SER A 116 9.15 -13.69 -11.63
N THR A 117 8.87 -12.41 -11.82
CA THR A 117 9.72 -11.47 -12.56
C THR A 117 10.49 -10.53 -11.62
N MET A 118 10.22 -10.62 -10.31
CA MET A 118 10.75 -9.72 -9.28
C MET A 118 12.17 -10.10 -8.88
N ALA A 119 12.96 -9.09 -8.49
CA ALA A 119 14.33 -9.27 -8.00
C ALA A 119 14.41 -9.65 -6.51
N VAL A 120 13.31 -9.53 -5.77
CA VAL A 120 13.18 -9.88 -4.36
C VAL A 120 11.99 -10.83 -4.16
N THR A 121 11.97 -11.54 -3.03
CA THR A 121 10.80 -12.34 -2.67
C THR A 121 9.64 -11.40 -2.35
N THR A 122 8.49 -11.63 -3.00
CA THR A 122 7.28 -10.82 -2.82
C THR A 122 6.14 -11.71 -2.33
N SER A 123 5.41 -11.23 -1.33
CA SER A 123 4.22 -11.90 -0.80
C SER A 123 2.98 -11.48 -1.57
N TRP A 124 2.09 -12.42 -1.87
CA TRP A 124 0.87 -12.19 -2.65
C TRP A 124 -0.35 -12.70 -1.91
N VAL A 125 -1.46 -11.96 -2.02
CA VAL A 125 -2.80 -12.40 -1.60
C VAL A 125 -3.70 -12.41 -2.84
N ILE A 126 -4.45 -13.50 -2.99
CA ILE A 126 -5.43 -13.68 -4.06
C ILE A 126 -6.84 -13.42 -3.53
N THR A 127 -7.53 -12.46 -4.13
CA THR A 127 -8.90 -12.08 -3.76
C THR A 127 -9.86 -12.27 -4.93
N PRO A 128 -10.73 -13.30 -4.88
CA PRO A 128 -11.81 -13.44 -5.85
C PRO A 128 -12.89 -12.38 -5.66
N GLU A 129 -13.34 -11.79 -6.76
CA GLU A 129 -14.48 -10.89 -6.85
C GLU A 129 -15.49 -11.49 -7.83
N MET A 130 -16.57 -12.08 -7.29
CA MET A 130 -17.55 -12.83 -8.06
C MET A 130 -18.95 -12.23 -7.89
N PRO A 131 -19.81 -12.28 -8.92
CA PRO A 131 -21.21 -11.89 -8.81
C PRO A 131 -21.98 -12.86 -7.89
N ALA A 132 -23.16 -12.42 -7.45
CA ALA A 132 -24.02 -13.23 -6.60
C ALA A 132 -24.33 -14.60 -7.23
N GLY A 133 -24.19 -15.67 -6.45
CA GLY A 133 -24.42 -17.06 -6.88
C GLY A 133 -23.19 -17.78 -7.41
N LEU A 134 -22.14 -17.07 -7.81
CA LEU A 134 -20.86 -17.65 -8.23
C LEU A 134 -19.88 -17.58 -7.05
N THR A 135 -19.26 -18.70 -6.70
CA THR A 135 -18.16 -18.71 -5.73
C THR A 135 -16.88 -19.19 -6.39
N MET A 136 -15.75 -18.63 -5.95
CA MET A 136 -14.43 -19.01 -6.40
C MET A 136 -13.56 -19.28 -5.19
N THR A 137 -13.04 -20.51 -5.08
CA THR A 137 -12.06 -20.91 -4.09
C THR A 137 -10.68 -20.97 -4.74
N VAL A 138 -9.67 -20.46 -4.05
CA VAL A 138 -8.29 -20.41 -4.55
C VAL A 138 -7.35 -21.08 -3.55
N ASP A 139 -6.47 -21.95 -4.05
CA ASP A 139 -5.49 -22.65 -3.24
C ASP A 139 -4.10 -22.64 -3.91
N PRO A 140 -3.05 -22.06 -3.27
CA PRO A 140 -3.12 -21.29 -2.02
C PRO A 140 -3.76 -19.91 -2.25
N ALA A 141 -4.47 -19.39 -1.25
CA ALA A 141 -5.03 -18.02 -1.30
C ALA A 141 -3.97 -16.93 -1.03
N SER A 142 -2.81 -17.30 -0.47
CA SER A 142 -1.67 -16.42 -0.25
C SER A 142 -0.36 -17.20 -0.27
N PHE A 143 0.72 -16.60 -0.75
CA PHE A 143 2.03 -17.25 -0.85
C PHE A 143 3.16 -16.23 -0.98
N ASP A 144 4.38 -16.67 -0.68
CA ASP A 144 5.61 -15.94 -0.99
C ASP A 144 6.19 -16.46 -2.30
N LEU A 145 6.59 -15.53 -3.17
CA LEU A 145 7.15 -15.85 -4.48
C LEU A 145 8.57 -15.31 -4.60
N ALA A 146 9.55 -16.20 -4.50
CA ALA A 146 10.96 -15.86 -4.62
C ALA A 146 11.37 -15.49 -6.06
N PRO A 147 12.49 -14.75 -6.26
CA PRO A 147 12.97 -14.37 -7.59
C PRO A 147 13.15 -15.57 -8.52
N GLY A 148 12.59 -15.48 -9.74
CA GLY A 148 12.64 -16.53 -10.76
C GLY A 148 12.00 -17.87 -10.37
N SER A 149 11.30 -17.95 -9.24
CA SER A 149 10.60 -19.16 -8.80
C SER A 149 9.17 -19.18 -9.34
N SER A 150 8.58 -20.37 -9.37
CA SER A 150 7.19 -20.56 -9.80
C SER A 150 6.27 -20.93 -8.64
N GLN A 151 4.99 -20.57 -8.76
CA GLN A 151 3.92 -20.98 -7.85
C GLN A 151 2.76 -21.57 -8.65
N VAL A 152 2.30 -22.76 -8.25
CA VAL A 152 1.09 -23.39 -8.80
C VAL A 152 -0.12 -22.98 -7.96
N ILE A 153 -1.20 -22.60 -8.64
CA ILE A 153 -2.44 -22.12 -8.03
C ILE A 153 -3.61 -22.87 -8.65
N THR A 154 -4.49 -23.38 -7.80
CA THR A 154 -5.74 -24.03 -8.20
C THR A 154 -6.92 -23.10 -7.97
N PHE A 155 -7.70 -22.87 -9.00
CA PHE A 155 -8.94 -22.09 -8.99
C PHE A 155 -10.11 -23.04 -9.13
N THR A 156 -11.05 -22.99 -8.18
CA THR A 156 -12.26 -23.82 -8.19
C THR A 156 -13.49 -22.91 -8.17
N ALA A 157 -14.21 -22.84 -9.29
CA ALA A 157 -15.50 -22.16 -9.35
C ALA A 157 -16.64 -23.12 -9.03
N ASP A 158 -17.57 -22.70 -8.19
CA ASP A 158 -18.87 -23.35 -8.00
C ASP A 158 -19.96 -22.45 -8.60
N VAL A 159 -20.63 -22.99 -9.62
CA VAL A 159 -21.69 -22.33 -10.40
C VAL A 159 -23.07 -22.93 -10.10
N SER A 160 -23.20 -23.78 -9.07
CA SER A 160 -24.45 -24.49 -8.76
C SER A 160 -25.64 -23.57 -8.44
N ASN A 161 -25.38 -22.31 -8.07
CA ASN A 161 -26.39 -21.29 -7.77
C ASN A 161 -26.49 -20.21 -8.85
N ILE A 162 -25.92 -20.45 -10.03
CA ILE A 162 -26.05 -19.59 -11.21
C ILE A 162 -27.10 -20.19 -12.14
N ASP A 163 -27.84 -19.32 -12.84
CA ASP A 163 -28.79 -19.75 -13.87
C ASP A 163 -28.09 -20.59 -14.94
N THR A 164 -28.78 -21.61 -15.46
CA THR A 164 -28.24 -22.40 -16.57
C THR A 164 -28.31 -21.62 -17.88
N ASP A 165 -27.39 -21.90 -18.80
CA ASP A 165 -27.37 -21.32 -20.16
C ASP A 165 -27.11 -19.80 -20.19
N VAL A 166 -26.40 -19.27 -19.18
CA VAL A 166 -25.92 -17.88 -19.15
C VAL A 166 -24.42 -17.81 -18.88
N TRP A 167 -23.76 -16.81 -19.46
CA TRP A 167 -22.38 -16.48 -19.12
C TRP A 167 -22.34 -15.61 -17.88
N THR A 168 -21.49 -15.99 -16.93
CA THR A 168 -21.25 -15.24 -15.69
C THR A 168 -19.78 -14.93 -15.58
N PHE A 169 -19.46 -13.69 -15.23
CA PHE A 169 -18.09 -13.18 -15.22
C PHE A 169 -17.71 -12.70 -13.83
N GLY A 170 -16.45 -12.88 -13.47
CA GLY A 170 -15.87 -12.35 -12.24
C GLY A 170 -14.36 -12.18 -12.41
N HIS A 171 -13.73 -11.64 -11.38
CA HIS A 171 -12.32 -11.30 -11.36
C HIS A 171 -11.60 -12.04 -10.24
N VAL A 172 -10.31 -12.27 -10.45
CA VAL A 172 -9.43 -12.76 -9.39
C VAL A 172 -8.24 -11.83 -9.33
N TRP A 173 -8.12 -11.12 -8.21
CA TRP A 173 -7.12 -10.09 -8.00
C TRP A 173 -5.92 -10.66 -7.28
N PHE A 174 -4.73 -10.31 -7.77
CA PHE A 174 -3.47 -10.56 -7.08
C PHE A 174 -2.99 -9.23 -6.50
N THR A 175 -2.89 -9.16 -5.19
CA THR A 175 -2.39 -7.98 -4.50
C THR A 175 -1.05 -8.32 -3.88
N GLU A 176 -0.02 -7.56 -4.24
CA GLU A 176 1.25 -7.59 -3.53
C GLU A 176 1.01 -7.14 -2.09
N VAL A 177 1.36 -7.99 -1.14
CA VAL A 177 1.41 -7.60 0.27
C VAL A 177 2.72 -6.84 0.42
N SER A 178 2.62 -5.51 0.57
CA SER A 178 3.80 -4.66 0.78
C SER A 178 4.61 -5.19 1.96
N ALA A 179 5.78 -5.75 1.67
CA ALA A 179 6.71 -6.31 2.64
C ALA A 179 7.85 -5.35 3.01
N VAL A 180 7.62 -4.03 2.87
CA VAL A 180 8.51 -3.02 3.47
C VAL A 180 7.77 -2.46 4.68
N PRO A 181 8.03 -2.97 5.90
CA PRO A 181 7.58 -2.33 7.12
C PRO A 181 8.02 -0.87 7.08
N TYR A 182 7.09 0.07 7.24
CA TYR A 182 7.38 1.48 7.22
C TYR A 182 6.99 2.11 8.56
N ALA A 183 7.82 3.03 9.03
CA ALA A 183 7.57 3.73 10.27
C ALA A 183 6.64 4.93 10.02
N VAL A 184 5.70 5.14 10.93
CA VAL A 184 4.87 6.35 10.98
C VAL A 184 4.89 6.81 12.41
N VAL A 185 5.52 7.95 12.69
CA VAL A 185 5.57 8.48 14.06
C VAL A 185 4.67 9.69 14.16
N GLU A 186 3.71 9.61 15.06
CA GLU A 186 2.83 10.72 15.42
C GLU A 186 3.40 11.44 16.65
N LEU A 187 3.30 12.77 16.67
CA LEU A 187 3.66 13.61 17.81
C LEU A 187 2.42 14.39 18.25
N SER A 188 2.21 14.48 19.56
CA SER A 188 1.22 15.35 20.17
C SER A 188 1.86 16.16 21.29
N LYS A 189 1.28 17.33 21.57
CA LYS A 189 1.80 18.27 22.57
C LYS A 189 0.63 18.85 23.35
N SER A 190 0.78 18.96 24.67
CA SER A 190 -0.22 19.59 25.54
C SER A 190 0.40 20.11 26.83
N ASP A 191 -0.04 21.27 27.30
CA ASP A 191 0.21 21.81 28.63
C ASP A 191 -0.83 21.38 29.69
N ALA A 192 -1.74 20.47 29.32
CA ALA A 192 -2.90 20.03 30.12
C ALA A 192 -3.97 21.12 30.38
N GLY A 193 -4.04 22.16 29.55
CA GLY A 193 -5.03 23.22 29.61
C GLY A 193 -4.79 24.22 30.73
N VAL A 194 -3.52 24.46 31.09
CA VAL A 194 -3.17 25.42 32.14
C VAL A 194 -3.35 26.85 31.64
N THR A 195 -3.28 27.80 32.57
CA THR A 195 -3.16 29.23 32.29
C THR A 195 -2.00 29.72 33.14
N ALA A 196 -1.09 30.47 32.53
CA ALA A 196 0.14 30.91 33.18
C ALA A 196 0.07 32.40 33.54
N GLU A 197 0.76 32.78 34.60
CA GLU A 197 1.09 34.16 34.94
C GLU A 197 2.57 34.46 34.66
N ALA A 198 2.96 35.73 34.73
CA ALA A 198 4.35 36.14 34.60
C ALA A 198 5.21 35.51 35.70
N GLY A 199 6.28 34.80 35.32
CA GLY A 199 7.15 34.05 36.24
C GLY A 199 6.76 32.60 36.50
N ASP A 200 5.64 32.12 35.95
CA ASP A 200 5.24 30.72 36.07
C ASP A 200 6.07 29.81 35.16
N THR A 201 6.17 28.53 35.53
CA THR A 201 6.71 27.48 34.66
C THR A 201 5.58 26.78 33.90
N ILE A 202 5.66 26.74 32.58
CA ILE A 202 4.79 25.93 31.72
C ILE A 202 5.54 24.64 31.37
N THR A 203 4.92 23.50 31.62
CA THR A 203 5.46 22.18 31.27
C THR A 203 4.61 21.54 30.18
N TYR A 204 5.17 21.42 28.99
CA TYR A 204 4.53 20.73 27.88
C TYR A 204 4.86 19.24 27.91
N THR A 205 3.83 18.40 27.81
CA THR A 205 3.96 16.97 27.60
C THR A 205 4.00 16.70 26.10
N LEU A 206 5.09 16.12 25.61
CA LEU A 206 5.25 15.69 24.23
C LEU A 206 5.11 14.17 24.18
N SER A 207 4.00 13.67 23.67
CA SER A 207 3.76 12.22 23.52
C SER A 207 3.94 11.81 22.07
N TYR A 208 4.64 10.70 21.86
CA TYR A 208 4.93 10.16 20.53
C TYR A 208 4.68 8.65 20.48
N VAL A 209 4.26 8.17 19.31
CA VAL A 209 3.99 6.75 19.07
C VAL A 209 4.34 6.40 17.63
N ASN A 210 4.95 5.23 17.43
CA ASN A 210 5.09 4.65 16.10
C ASN A 210 3.83 3.85 15.75
N THR A 211 2.96 4.43 14.91
CA THR A 211 1.73 3.80 14.39
C THR A 211 1.97 2.98 13.11
N GLY A 212 3.18 3.02 12.57
CA GLY A 212 3.61 2.20 11.44
C GLY A 212 3.90 0.75 11.83
N ASP A 213 4.08 -0.10 10.82
CA ASP A 213 4.44 -1.52 10.97
C ASP A 213 5.95 -1.77 10.89
N GLY A 214 6.74 -0.76 10.49
CA GLY A 214 8.20 -0.74 10.53
C GLY A 214 8.77 -0.01 11.74
N ALA A 215 10.00 -0.37 12.13
CA ALA A 215 10.72 0.33 13.18
C ALA A 215 11.20 1.71 12.69
N ALA A 216 10.97 2.76 13.46
CA ALA A 216 11.55 4.08 13.21
C ALA A 216 12.99 4.10 13.73
N THR A 217 13.93 4.60 12.93
CA THR A 217 15.34 4.73 13.34
C THR A 217 15.81 6.18 13.33
N GLY A 218 16.82 6.46 14.16
CA GLY A 218 17.40 7.79 14.29
C GLY A 218 16.34 8.86 14.61
N VAL A 219 15.44 8.61 15.56
CA VAL A 219 14.32 9.52 15.88
C VAL A 219 14.77 10.61 16.87
N TRP A 220 14.37 11.86 16.61
CA TRP A 220 14.66 13.03 17.44
C TRP A 220 13.48 13.98 17.44
N ILE A 221 13.29 14.68 18.56
CA ILE A 221 12.38 15.82 18.69
C ILE A 221 13.20 17.11 18.62
N THR A 222 12.69 18.10 17.90
CA THR A 222 13.20 19.48 17.91
C THR A 222 12.13 20.40 18.53
N GLU A 223 12.57 21.27 19.44
CA GLU A 223 11.75 22.22 20.17
C GLU A 223 12.28 23.64 19.95
N THR A 224 11.38 24.61 19.91
CA THR A 224 11.70 26.04 19.90
C THR A 224 11.17 26.71 21.16
N VAL A 225 12.08 27.21 22.00
CA VAL A 225 11.77 28.04 23.17
C VAL A 225 10.91 29.23 22.70
N PRO A 226 9.66 29.34 23.18
CA PRO A 226 8.78 30.43 22.77
C PRO A 226 9.31 31.80 23.19
N ALA A 227 8.96 32.82 22.43
CA ALA A 227 9.22 34.20 22.83
C ALA A 227 8.58 34.52 24.18
N ASN A 228 9.24 35.38 24.97
CA ASN A 228 8.85 35.75 26.34
C ASN A 228 8.94 34.59 27.35
N THR A 229 9.76 33.59 27.05
CA THR A 229 10.03 32.48 27.96
C THR A 229 11.51 32.12 27.94
N THR A 230 11.97 31.39 28.96
CA THR A 230 13.32 30.83 29.05
C THR A 230 13.26 29.33 29.31
N PHE A 231 14.15 28.56 28.69
CA PHE A 231 14.16 27.09 28.87
C PHE A 231 14.46 26.69 30.32
N ASN A 232 13.59 25.85 30.91
CA ASN A 232 13.75 25.31 32.26
C ASN A 232 14.25 23.86 32.21
N ALA A 233 15.57 23.70 32.34
CA ALA A 233 16.22 22.38 32.33
C ALA A 233 15.85 21.49 33.54
N THR A 234 15.42 22.09 34.66
CA THR A 234 15.10 21.34 35.89
C THR A 234 13.72 20.70 35.82
N ALA A 235 12.77 21.37 35.18
CA ALA A 235 11.41 20.88 34.97
C ALA A 235 11.24 20.05 33.68
N SER A 236 12.23 20.09 32.78
CA SER A 236 12.26 19.28 31.56
C SER A 236 12.82 17.87 31.78
N SER A 237 12.50 16.93 30.88
CA SER A 237 13.15 15.61 30.88
C SER A 237 14.67 15.75 30.66
N ALA A 238 15.47 14.95 31.36
CA ALA A 238 16.91 14.92 31.12
C ALA A 238 17.23 14.41 29.71
N GLY A 239 18.09 15.11 28.94
CA GLY A 239 18.50 14.72 27.59
C GLY A 239 18.37 15.80 26.52
N TRP A 240 17.65 16.90 26.82
CA TRP A 240 17.58 18.06 25.93
C TRP A 240 18.96 18.70 25.73
N THR A 241 19.33 18.92 24.48
CA THR A 241 20.60 19.54 24.07
C THR A 241 20.32 20.79 23.25
N ALA A 242 20.91 21.91 23.64
CA ALA A 242 20.79 23.17 22.92
C ALA A 242 21.50 23.08 21.55
N VAL A 243 20.79 23.45 20.50
CA VAL A 243 21.34 23.65 19.14
C VAL A 243 21.81 25.08 18.97
N ASP A 244 21.01 26.03 19.47
CA ASP A 244 21.30 27.45 19.55
C ASP A 244 20.63 28.05 20.80
N ALA A 245 20.39 29.37 20.83
CA ALA A 245 19.81 30.06 21.97
C ALA A 245 18.35 29.66 22.24
N ASP A 246 17.59 29.37 21.18
CA ASP A 246 16.13 29.19 21.23
C ASP A 246 15.70 27.79 20.74
N THR A 247 16.62 26.95 20.27
CA THR A 247 16.31 25.63 19.73
C THR A 247 16.97 24.52 20.53
N TYR A 248 16.18 23.52 20.93
CA TYR A 248 16.64 22.34 21.67
C TYR A 248 16.24 21.05 20.95
N THR A 249 17.05 20.01 21.11
CA THR A 249 16.78 18.69 20.54
C THR A 249 16.83 17.59 21.60
N PHE A 250 16.03 16.55 21.40
CA PHE A 250 15.97 15.36 22.25
C PHE A 250 16.07 14.10 21.37
N SER A 251 17.08 13.27 21.60
CA SER A 251 17.26 12.01 20.87
C SER A 251 16.44 10.90 21.50
N ILE A 252 15.61 10.23 20.70
CA ILE A 252 14.82 9.05 21.08
C ILE A 252 15.54 7.77 20.65
N GLY A 253 16.20 7.78 19.49
CA GLY A 253 16.91 6.62 18.95
C GLY A 253 16.02 5.79 18.05
N SER A 254 15.51 4.65 18.53
CA SER A 254 14.64 3.76 17.75
C SER A 254 13.28 3.57 18.42
N LEU A 255 12.22 3.48 17.62
CA LEU A 255 10.88 3.13 18.09
C LEU A 255 10.36 1.92 17.32
N ALA A 256 10.11 0.82 18.02
CA ALA A 256 9.47 -0.35 17.46
C ALA A 256 8.00 -0.04 17.08
N PRO A 257 7.37 -0.85 16.21
CA PRO A 257 5.94 -0.73 15.93
C PRO A 257 5.13 -0.72 17.23
N THR A 258 4.16 0.18 17.34
CA THR A 258 3.31 0.42 18.52
C THR A 258 4.01 0.94 19.78
N GLU A 259 5.34 1.11 19.75
CA GLU A 259 6.08 1.70 20.87
C GLU A 259 5.69 3.18 21.01
N ALA A 260 5.40 3.58 22.24
CA ALA A 260 4.96 4.92 22.59
C ALA A 260 5.60 5.35 23.91
N ASP A 261 5.96 6.61 24.01
CA ASP A 261 6.46 7.22 25.24
C ASP A 261 6.19 8.74 25.23
N MET A 262 6.61 9.43 26.28
CA MET A 262 6.49 10.88 26.40
C MET A 262 7.71 11.52 27.07
N VAL A 263 7.98 12.77 26.71
CA VAL A 263 9.00 13.61 27.33
C VAL A 263 8.42 14.98 27.69
N TYR A 264 9.00 15.63 28.69
CA TYR A 264 8.61 16.97 29.11
C TYR A 264 9.57 18.02 28.57
N PHE A 265 9.00 19.11 28.08
CA PHE A 265 9.73 20.34 27.75
C PHE A 265 9.11 21.49 28.53
N ALA A 266 9.90 22.14 29.37
CA ALA A 266 9.42 23.18 30.27
C ALA A 266 10.12 24.51 30.01
N VAL A 267 9.36 25.59 30.15
CA VAL A 267 9.85 26.97 30.03
C VAL A 267 9.30 27.83 31.17
N ASP A 268 10.09 28.79 31.62
CA ASP A 268 9.67 29.81 32.58
C ASP A 268 9.21 31.06 31.82
N VAL A 269 8.01 31.56 32.12
CA VAL A 269 7.46 32.78 31.54
C VAL A 269 8.21 33.99 32.09
N ASP A 270 8.63 34.90 31.22
CA ASP A 270 9.39 36.09 31.61
C ASP A 270 8.58 36.96 32.58
N SER A 271 9.21 37.36 33.69
CA SER A 271 8.55 38.16 34.72
C SER A 271 8.16 39.58 34.26
N ASP A 272 8.78 40.08 33.19
CA ASP A 272 8.56 41.39 32.58
C ASP A 272 7.79 41.33 31.25
N ILE A 273 7.06 40.23 31.02
CA ILE A 273 6.22 40.04 29.83
C ILE A 273 5.23 41.20 29.62
N ALA A 274 5.15 41.69 28.38
CA ALA A 274 4.31 42.83 28.06
C ALA A 274 2.82 42.51 28.20
N THR A 275 2.04 43.50 28.64
CA THR A 275 0.58 43.35 28.85
C THR A 275 -0.26 43.07 27.61
N THR A 276 0.36 43.19 26.44
CA THR A 276 -0.25 42.85 25.16
C THR A 276 -0.11 41.37 24.79
N VAL A 277 0.75 40.61 25.49
CA VAL A 277 0.90 39.16 25.26
C VAL A 277 -0.22 38.42 25.99
N THR A 278 -0.94 37.58 25.25
CA THR A 278 -2.15 36.88 25.75
C THR A 278 -2.03 35.37 25.71
N SER A 279 -1.01 34.84 25.02
CA SER A 279 -0.67 33.42 24.98
C SER A 279 0.81 33.21 24.74
N ILE A 280 1.30 32.05 25.17
CA ILE A 280 2.58 31.47 24.76
C ILE A 280 2.27 30.32 23.81
N ASP A 281 2.68 30.47 22.55
CA ASP A 281 2.53 29.43 21.54
C ASP A 281 3.83 28.64 21.42
N ASN A 282 3.76 27.33 21.61
CA ASN A 282 4.91 26.46 21.59
C ASN A 282 4.75 25.34 20.56
N MET A 283 5.82 25.04 19.83
CA MET A 283 5.82 24.16 18.66
C MET A 283 7.00 23.20 18.75
N ALA A 284 6.74 21.93 18.46
CA ALA A 284 7.74 20.88 18.37
C ALA A 284 7.60 20.12 17.06
N TYR A 285 8.72 19.55 16.61
CA TYR A 285 8.82 18.72 15.42
C TYR A 285 9.43 17.37 15.79
N ILE A 286 9.01 16.29 15.12
CA ILE A 286 9.62 14.96 15.23
C ILE A 286 10.12 14.53 13.85
N THR A 287 11.34 14.01 13.81
CA THR A 287 12.01 13.57 12.58
C THR A 287 12.79 12.29 12.82
N GLY A 288 13.12 11.57 11.75
CA GLY A 288 14.03 10.41 11.79
C GLY A 288 14.53 10.04 10.41
N ASP A 289 15.42 9.04 10.35
CA ASP A 289 16.09 8.63 9.11
C ASP A 289 15.08 8.12 8.06
N ASP A 290 14.01 7.48 8.54
CA ASP A 290 12.97 6.83 7.73
C ASP A 290 11.59 7.51 7.85
N LEU A 291 11.54 8.75 8.37
CA LEU A 291 10.28 9.43 8.70
C LEU A 291 10.04 10.69 7.85
N SER A 292 8.78 10.93 7.51
CA SER A 292 8.33 12.28 7.20
C SER A 292 8.33 13.14 8.46
N VAL A 293 8.64 14.43 8.33
CA VAL A 293 8.60 15.38 9.45
C VAL A 293 7.17 15.48 10.00
N GLY A 294 7.00 15.19 11.28
CA GLY A 294 5.77 15.46 12.04
C GLY A 294 5.93 16.71 12.91
N ASN A 295 4.82 17.34 13.30
CA ASN A 295 4.82 18.50 14.18
C ASN A 295 3.60 18.54 15.11
N ALA A 296 3.75 19.19 16.26
CA ALA A 296 2.67 19.44 17.20
C ALA A 296 2.88 20.79 17.89
N SER A 297 1.78 21.50 18.15
CA SER A 297 1.79 22.77 18.85
C SER A 297 0.75 22.81 19.95
N ASP A 298 1.02 23.61 20.97
CA ASP A 298 0.10 23.90 22.06
C ASP A 298 0.20 25.39 22.42
N SER A 299 -0.90 25.99 22.87
CA SER A 299 -1.00 27.42 23.16
C SER A 299 -1.52 27.61 24.57
N THR A 300 -0.68 28.19 25.43
CA THR A 300 -1.01 28.43 26.84
C THR A 300 -1.48 29.88 27.01
N PRO A 301 -2.72 30.12 27.46
CA PRO A 301 -3.18 31.45 27.81
C PRO A 301 -2.32 32.07 28.92
N VAL A 302 -2.06 33.38 28.82
CA VAL A 302 -1.35 34.16 29.84
C VAL A 302 -2.29 35.18 30.46
N THR A 303 -2.34 35.20 31.79
CA THR A 303 -3.05 36.24 32.55
C THR A 303 -2.05 37.10 33.32
N ILE A 304 -2.31 38.40 33.36
CA ILE A 304 -1.55 39.33 34.17
C ILE A 304 -2.46 39.75 35.32
N PRO A 305 -2.03 39.61 36.59
CA PRO A 305 -2.84 40.02 37.72
C PRO A 305 -3.19 41.51 37.57
N TYR A 306 -4.49 41.82 37.64
CA TYR A 306 -4.96 43.19 37.73
C TYR A 306 -4.35 43.81 39.00
N VAL A 307 -3.42 44.74 38.81
CA VAL A 307 -2.88 45.58 39.89
C VAL A 307 -3.93 46.58 40.35
#